data_AF-A0A937WDK9-F1
#
_entry.id   AF-A0A937WDK9-F1
#
_cell.length_a   1.000
_cell.length_b   1.000
_cell.length_c   1.000
_cell.angle_alpha   90.00
_cell.angle_beta   90.00
_cell.angle_gamma   90.00
#
_symmetry.space_group_name_H-M   'P 1'
#
loop_
_entity.id
_entity.type
_entity.pdbx_description
1 polymer ?
#
loop_
_entity_poly.entity_id
_entity_poly.type
_entity_poly.pdbx_seq_one_letter_code
_entity_poly.pdbx_strand_id
1 'polypeptide(L)'
;MGILSAIYPSAVRVGYKLRMPLSQFINRFRDNSGTPLKFTDYEEFADWFKANAKWEQDELNGLLDNISTAGNMWAQWRQNGIMKGDCDDLANVSANVLKDIGHQAYIVTLTPRLGFKREGKKKKSWGHVITVFDVDETWRIFSNNLLYAQHFDSQEAAILENGFYPKEAIILYEIRTHDLKPVRTIRV
;
A
#
# COMPACT_ATOMS: atom_id res chain seq x y z
N MET A 1 -5.43 29.96 3.91
CA MET A 1 -4.76 28.66 3.71
C MET A 1 -3.36 28.93 3.17
N GLY A 2 -2.34 28.74 4.00
CA GLY A 2 -0.99 29.29 3.78
C GLY A 2 -0.10 28.45 2.86
N ILE A 3 1.04 29.04 2.49
CA ILE A 3 2.14 28.49 1.66
C ILE A 3 2.48 27.02 1.99
N LEU A 4 2.37 26.61 3.25
CA LEU A 4 2.58 25.23 3.71
C LEU A 4 1.67 24.20 3.03
N SER A 5 0.42 24.54 2.73
CA SER A 5 -0.52 23.64 2.06
C SER A 5 -0.18 23.40 0.58
N ALA A 6 0.46 24.37 -0.08
CA ALA A 6 0.92 24.23 -1.46
C ALA A 6 2.26 23.47 -1.58
N ILE A 7 3.13 23.60 -0.57
CA ILE A 7 4.43 22.93 -0.54
C ILE A 7 4.29 21.46 -0.15
N TYR A 8 3.35 21.13 0.74
CA TYR A 8 3.22 19.79 1.31
C TYR A 8 3.06 18.66 0.26
N PRO A 9 2.19 18.74 -0.76
CA PRO A 9 2.11 17.71 -1.81
C PRO A 9 3.42 17.52 -2.57
N SER A 10 4.15 18.61 -2.82
CA SER A 10 5.43 18.58 -3.52
C SER A 10 6.52 17.96 -2.66
N ALA A 11 6.56 18.28 -1.36
CA ALA A 11 7.50 17.68 -0.41
C ALA A 11 7.26 16.18 -0.24
N VAL A 12 6.00 15.75 -0.15
CA VAL A 12 5.63 14.33 -0.09
C VAL A 12 6.08 13.59 -1.35
N ARG A 13 5.84 14.17 -2.54
CA ARG A 13 6.29 13.59 -3.82
C ARG A 13 7.80 13.43 -3.89
N VAL A 14 8.56 14.43 -3.43
CA VAL A 14 10.02 14.34 -3.35
C VAL A 14 10.46 13.25 -2.36
N GLY A 15 9.78 13.15 -1.21
CA GLY A 15 9.99 12.08 -0.24
C GLY A 15 9.88 10.69 -0.87
N TYR A 16 8.82 10.42 -1.64
CA TYR A 16 8.66 9.13 -2.33
C TYR A 16 9.79 8.84 -3.33
N LYS A 17 10.22 9.85 -4.08
CA LYS A 17 11.34 9.70 -5.04
C LYS A 17 12.65 9.33 -4.37
N LEU A 18 12.88 9.80 -3.14
CA LEU A 18 14.08 9.49 -2.36
C LEU A 18 13.96 8.16 -1.59
N ARG A 19 12.74 7.80 -1.15
CA ARG A 19 12.46 6.55 -0.44
C ARG A 19 12.78 5.31 -1.27
N MET A 20 12.48 5.34 -2.56
CA MET A 20 12.66 4.17 -3.45
C MET A 20 14.12 3.70 -3.59
N PRO A 21 15.11 4.57 -3.91
CA PRO A 21 16.52 4.17 -3.93
C PRO A 21 17.02 3.65 -2.58
N LEU A 22 16.61 4.30 -1.48
CA LEU A 22 16.98 3.85 -0.13
C LEU A 22 16.41 2.46 0.16
N SER A 23 15.16 2.22 -0.22
CA SER A 23 14.49 0.94 -0.04
C SER A 23 15.20 -0.17 -0.82
N GLN A 24 15.53 0.09 -2.09
CA GLN A 24 16.30 -0.82 -2.93
C GLN A 24 17.69 -1.12 -2.33
N PHE A 25 18.36 -0.12 -1.76
CA PHE A 25 19.65 -0.32 -1.12
C PHE A 25 19.54 -1.21 0.13
N ILE A 26 18.59 -0.93 1.02
CA ILE A 26 18.38 -1.73 2.24
C ILE A 26 17.98 -3.17 1.88
N ASN A 27 17.10 -3.35 0.91
CA ASN A 27 16.61 -4.67 0.51
C ASN A 27 17.69 -5.57 -0.09
N ARG A 28 18.81 -5.02 -0.59
CA ARG A 28 19.97 -5.83 -1.05
C ARG A 28 20.63 -6.62 0.08
N PHE A 29 20.47 -6.18 1.32
CA PHE A 29 21.04 -6.84 2.50
C PHE A 29 20.03 -7.73 3.23
N ARG A 30 18.77 -7.76 2.80
CA ARG A 30 17.72 -8.61 3.35
C ARG A 30 17.59 -9.90 2.53
N ASP A 31 17.20 -10.99 3.18
CA ASP A 31 16.92 -12.25 2.48
C ASP A 31 15.75 -12.06 1.52
N ASN A 32 16.00 -12.22 0.22
CA ASN A 32 15.02 -12.07 -0.86
C ASN A 32 14.74 -13.40 -1.59
N SER A 33 15.09 -14.53 -0.96
CA SER A 33 14.92 -15.88 -1.54
C SER A 33 13.49 -16.43 -1.39
N GLY A 34 12.59 -15.68 -0.75
CA GLY A 34 11.21 -16.06 -0.55
C GLY A 34 10.45 -16.21 -1.88
N THR A 35 9.97 -17.42 -2.16
CA THR A 35 9.06 -17.67 -3.29
C THR A 35 7.61 -17.54 -2.81
N PRO A 36 6.74 -16.87 -3.57
CA PRO A 36 5.32 -16.82 -3.25
C PRO A 36 4.68 -18.20 -3.18
N LEU A 37 3.68 -18.34 -2.31
CA LEU A 37 2.69 -19.41 -2.47
C LEU A 37 1.89 -19.15 -3.75
N LYS A 38 1.39 -20.23 -4.35
CA LYS A 38 0.45 -20.14 -5.47
C LYS A 38 -0.96 -20.17 -4.90
N PHE A 39 -1.76 -19.22 -5.34
CA PHE A 39 -3.19 -19.15 -5.03
C PHE A 39 -3.98 -19.34 -6.31
N THR A 40 -5.19 -19.86 -6.19
CA THR A 40 -6.09 -20.09 -7.32
C THR A 40 -6.81 -18.80 -7.69
N ASP A 41 -7.24 -18.05 -6.68
CA ASP A 41 -7.99 -16.80 -6.81
C ASP A 41 -7.66 -15.81 -5.66
N TYR A 42 -8.26 -14.63 -5.74
CA TYR A 42 -8.01 -13.57 -4.76
C TYR A 42 -8.69 -13.83 -3.41
N GLU A 43 -9.71 -14.71 -3.34
CA GLU A 43 -10.45 -15.03 -2.11
C GLU A 43 -9.65 -16.00 -1.25
N GLU A 44 -9.09 -17.03 -1.88
CA GLU A 44 -8.13 -17.95 -1.25
C GLU A 44 -6.94 -17.16 -0.68
N PHE A 45 -6.40 -16.23 -1.48
CA PHE A 45 -5.34 -15.34 -1.00
C PHE A 45 -5.83 -14.46 0.16
N ALA A 46 -7.03 -13.89 0.10
CA ALA A 46 -7.57 -13.03 1.16
C ALA A 46 -7.65 -13.76 2.51
N ASP A 47 -8.19 -14.98 2.50
CA ASP A 47 -8.33 -15.80 3.69
C ASP A 47 -6.97 -16.18 4.28
N TRP A 48 -6.04 -16.61 3.42
CA TRP A 48 -4.68 -16.91 3.83
C TRP A 48 -3.99 -15.67 4.41
N PHE A 49 -4.10 -14.52 3.74
CA PHE A 49 -3.40 -13.29 4.08
C PHE A 49 -3.90 -12.72 5.41
N LYS A 50 -5.21 -12.79 5.65
CA LYS A 50 -5.81 -12.41 6.93
C LYS A 50 -5.25 -13.21 8.11
N ALA A 51 -4.97 -14.50 7.91
CA ALA A 51 -4.43 -15.39 8.95
C ALA A 51 -2.91 -15.31 9.10
N ASN A 52 -2.17 -15.01 8.02
CA ASN A 52 -0.72 -15.14 7.94
C ASN A 52 0.03 -13.81 7.83
N ALA A 53 -0.66 -12.68 7.74
CA ALA A 53 -0.06 -11.36 7.74
C ALA A 53 -0.58 -10.47 8.85
N LYS A 54 0.29 -9.61 9.37
CA LYS A 54 0.01 -8.66 10.44
C LYS A 54 0.55 -7.30 10.08
N TRP A 55 -0.29 -6.28 10.23
CA TRP A 55 0.16 -4.90 10.16
C TRP A 55 1.06 -4.57 11.34
N GLU A 56 2.26 -4.09 11.05
CA GLU A 56 3.23 -3.60 12.02
C GLU A 56 3.75 -2.24 11.57
N GLN A 57 3.82 -1.29 12.50
CA GLN A 57 4.32 0.04 12.19
C GLN A 57 5.84 -0.01 12.11
N ASP A 58 6.42 0.59 11.06
CA ASP A 58 7.86 0.71 10.91
C ASP A 58 8.55 1.35 12.12
N GLU A 59 9.78 0.87 12.37
CA GLU A 59 10.65 1.37 13.42
C GLU A 59 10.87 2.90 13.30
N LEU A 60 11.12 3.55 14.44
CA LEU A 60 11.33 5.00 14.51
C LEU A 60 10.16 5.84 13.94
N ASN A 61 8.92 5.35 14.01
CA ASN A 61 7.74 6.06 13.51
C ASN A 61 7.79 6.35 11.99
N GLY A 62 8.39 5.45 11.20
CA GLY A 62 8.51 5.63 9.74
C GLY A 62 9.59 6.64 9.32
N LEU A 63 10.60 6.89 10.16
CA LEU A 63 11.75 7.70 9.75
C LEU A 63 12.69 6.96 8.79
N LEU A 64 12.71 5.62 8.89
CA LEU A 64 13.42 4.71 8.00
C LEU A 64 12.43 3.85 7.20
N ASP A 65 11.35 4.51 6.78
CA ASP A 65 10.24 3.90 6.06
C ASP A 65 10.74 3.22 4.77
N ASN A 66 10.89 1.89 4.81
CA ASN A 66 11.48 1.08 3.73
C ASN A 66 10.43 0.12 3.19
N ILE A 67 10.19 0.17 1.89
CA ILE A 67 9.30 -0.79 1.23
C ILE A 67 10.07 -2.09 0.99
N SER A 68 9.75 -3.13 1.74
CA SER A 68 10.26 -4.48 1.52
C SER A 68 9.80 -5.02 0.16
N THR A 69 10.64 -5.81 -0.50
CA THR A 69 10.19 -6.54 -1.69
C THR A 69 9.21 -7.64 -1.29
N ALA A 70 8.38 -8.08 -2.24
CA ALA A 70 7.54 -9.26 -2.02
C ALA A 70 8.39 -10.50 -1.62
N GLY A 71 9.56 -10.69 -2.22
CA GLY A 71 10.47 -11.79 -1.87
C GLY A 71 11.01 -11.70 -0.44
N ASN A 72 11.29 -10.50 0.08
CA ASN A 72 11.66 -10.33 1.50
C ASN A 72 10.52 -10.75 2.43
N MET A 73 9.29 -10.33 2.11
CA MET A 73 8.11 -10.66 2.90
C MET A 73 7.82 -12.16 2.88
N TRP A 74 7.96 -12.82 1.72
CA TRP A 74 7.83 -14.27 1.61
C TRP A 74 8.92 -15.04 2.36
N ALA A 75 10.16 -14.55 2.37
CA ALA A 75 11.24 -15.13 3.15
C ALA A 75 10.94 -15.03 4.66
N GLN A 76 10.47 -13.86 5.11
CA GLN A 76 10.07 -13.62 6.50
C GLN A 76 8.95 -14.56 6.93
N TRP A 77 7.89 -14.75 6.12
CA TRP A 77 6.82 -15.68 6.43
C TRP A 77 7.32 -17.13 6.54
N ARG A 78 8.18 -17.57 5.61
CA ARG A 78 8.74 -18.94 5.68
C ARG A 78 9.55 -19.20 6.94
N GLN A 79 10.30 -18.20 7.41
CA GLN A 79 11.12 -18.32 8.60
C GLN A 79 10.30 -18.24 9.89
N ASN A 80 9.28 -17.37 9.92
CA ASN A 80 8.59 -17.01 11.17
C ASN A 80 7.13 -17.49 11.26
N GLY A 81 6.58 -18.07 10.18
CA GLY A 81 5.17 -18.42 10.05
C GLY A 81 4.21 -17.23 9.90
N ILE A 82 4.71 -15.99 9.92
CA ILE A 82 3.90 -14.77 9.81
C ILE A 82 4.66 -13.70 9.03
N MET A 83 3.94 -13.00 8.16
CA MET A 83 4.38 -11.80 7.46
C MET A 83 4.05 -10.57 8.31
N LYS A 84 5.04 -9.73 8.61
CA LYS A 84 4.85 -8.47 9.33
C LYS A 84 5.44 -7.34 8.51
N GLY A 85 4.61 -6.35 8.25
CA GLY A 85 5.00 -5.17 7.48
C GLY A 85 3.95 -4.08 7.61
N ASP A 86 4.28 -2.90 7.11
CA ASP A 86 3.42 -1.75 7.17
C ASP A 86 2.41 -1.73 6.00
N CYS A 87 1.78 -0.58 5.72
CA CYS A 87 0.85 -0.49 4.60
C CYS A 87 1.51 -0.65 3.22
N ASP A 88 2.76 -0.21 3.05
CA ASP A 88 3.48 -0.34 1.77
C ASP A 88 3.89 -1.80 1.52
N ASP A 89 4.44 -2.47 2.53
CA ASP A 89 4.87 -3.88 2.41
C ASP A 89 3.71 -4.79 2.03
N LEU A 90 2.59 -4.66 2.76
CA LEU A 90 1.43 -5.50 2.57
C LEU A 90 0.71 -5.21 1.25
N ALA A 91 0.69 -3.95 0.81
CA ALA A 91 0.19 -3.59 -0.52
C ALA A 91 1.07 -4.19 -1.63
N ASN A 92 2.39 -4.14 -1.47
CA ASN A 92 3.35 -4.70 -2.42
C ASN A 92 3.18 -6.22 -2.60
N VAL A 93 3.08 -6.97 -1.48
CA VAL A 93 2.80 -8.42 -1.53
C VAL A 93 1.48 -8.69 -2.23
N SER A 94 0.42 -7.98 -1.84
CA SER A 94 -0.92 -8.16 -2.43
C SER A 94 -0.92 -7.93 -3.94
N ALA A 95 -0.28 -6.85 -4.42
CA ALA A 95 -0.25 -6.52 -5.84
C ALA A 95 0.54 -7.56 -6.67
N ASN A 96 1.60 -8.14 -6.11
CA ASN A 96 2.37 -9.19 -6.80
C ASN A 96 1.57 -10.50 -6.87
N VAL A 97 0.93 -10.92 -5.76
CA VAL A 97 0.09 -12.12 -5.78
C VAL A 97 -1.08 -11.96 -6.75
N LEU A 98 -1.79 -10.83 -6.72
CA LEU A 98 -2.91 -10.54 -7.63
C LEU A 98 -2.49 -10.59 -9.09
N LYS A 99 -1.30 -10.07 -9.42
CA LYS A 99 -0.73 -10.16 -10.76
C LYS A 99 -0.46 -11.60 -11.17
N ASP A 100 0.08 -12.42 -10.26
CA ASP A 100 0.40 -13.83 -10.54
C ASP A 100 -0.86 -14.69 -10.79
N ILE A 101 -1.99 -14.36 -10.16
CA ILE A 101 -3.30 -15.00 -10.40
C ILE A 101 -4.08 -14.36 -11.55
N GLY A 102 -3.52 -13.35 -12.23
CA GLY A 102 -4.06 -12.80 -13.48
C GLY A 102 -4.87 -11.51 -13.35
N HIS A 103 -4.96 -10.90 -12.16
CA HIS A 103 -5.66 -9.63 -11.99
C HIS A 103 -4.76 -8.43 -12.31
N GLN A 104 -5.37 -7.40 -12.90
CA GLN A 104 -4.73 -6.09 -13.00
C GLN A 104 -4.79 -5.40 -11.64
N ALA A 105 -3.63 -5.30 -10.98
CA ALA A 105 -3.51 -4.70 -9.66
C ALA A 105 -2.56 -3.49 -9.65
N TYR A 106 -2.90 -2.50 -8.82
CA TYR A 106 -2.13 -1.30 -8.61
C TYR A 106 -1.94 -1.01 -7.14
N ILE A 107 -0.76 -0.50 -6.80
CA ILE A 107 -0.43 0.01 -5.48
C ILE A 107 -0.76 1.51 -5.48
N VAL A 108 -1.62 1.94 -4.56
CA VAL A 108 -2.07 3.33 -4.48
C VAL A 108 -1.67 3.92 -3.14
N THR A 109 -0.88 4.97 -3.19
CA THR A 109 -0.52 5.76 -2.02
C THR A 109 -1.43 6.97 -1.90
N LEU A 110 -2.19 7.04 -0.81
CA LEU A 110 -3.10 8.12 -0.45
C LEU A 110 -2.40 9.11 0.47
N THR A 111 -2.35 10.38 0.08
CA THR A 111 -1.80 11.46 0.90
C THR A 111 -2.94 12.31 1.45
N PRO A 112 -3.13 12.36 2.78
CA PRO A 112 -4.15 13.19 3.40
C PRO A 112 -3.72 14.66 3.53
N ARG A 113 -4.68 15.56 3.71
CA ARG A 113 -4.45 16.98 3.99
C ARG A 113 -3.66 17.12 5.28
N LEU A 114 -2.65 18.00 5.27
CA LEU A 114 -1.85 18.28 6.45
C LEU A 114 -2.73 18.68 7.64
N GLY A 115 -2.53 18.01 8.77
CA GLY A 115 -3.26 18.31 10.01
C GLY A 115 -4.64 17.65 10.09
N PHE A 116 -5.05 16.88 9.07
CA PHE A 116 -6.21 16.00 9.20
C PHE A 116 -6.02 15.08 10.41
N LYS A 117 -7.07 14.94 11.21
CA LYS A 117 -7.12 13.99 12.32
C LYS A 117 -8.29 13.07 12.05
N ARG A 118 -7.99 11.78 11.91
CA ARG A 118 -9.05 10.77 11.87
C ARG A 118 -9.75 10.75 13.23
N GLU A 119 -11.08 10.73 13.24
CA GLU A 119 -11.88 10.77 14.47
C GLU A 119 -11.35 9.78 15.52
N GLY A 120 -11.20 10.25 16.76
CA GLY A 120 -10.70 9.45 17.89
C GLY A 120 -9.18 9.19 17.91
N LYS A 121 -8.39 9.57 16.89
CA LYS A 121 -6.93 9.35 16.88
C LYS A 121 -6.15 10.66 17.05
N LYS A 122 -5.32 10.73 18.09
CA LYS A 122 -4.35 11.85 18.33
C LYS A 122 -3.16 11.85 17.36
N LYS A 123 -2.97 10.79 16.56
CA LYS A 123 -1.83 10.65 15.64
C LYS A 123 -1.99 11.59 14.43
N LYS A 124 -0.86 12.16 13.97
CA LYS A 124 -0.78 12.96 12.74
C LYS A 124 -1.27 12.14 11.55
N SER A 125 -1.92 12.78 10.57
CA SER A 125 -2.27 12.16 9.30
C SER A 125 -1.01 11.74 8.54
N TRP A 126 -0.84 10.45 8.30
CA TRP A 126 0.28 9.90 7.52
C TRP A 126 -0.24 9.42 6.17
N GLY A 127 0.66 9.20 5.20
CA GLY A 127 0.26 8.50 3.98
C GLY A 127 -0.31 7.12 4.33
N HIS A 128 -1.21 6.61 3.49
CA HIS A 128 -1.70 5.25 3.59
C HIS A 128 -1.63 4.57 2.24
N VAL A 129 -1.27 3.29 2.22
CA VAL A 129 -1.09 2.55 0.97
C VAL A 129 -2.06 1.38 0.91
N ILE A 130 -2.68 1.24 -0.25
CA ILE A 130 -3.68 0.21 -0.55
C ILE A 130 -3.34 -0.46 -1.88
N THR A 131 -3.88 -1.65 -2.09
CA THR A 131 -3.86 -2.30 -3.40
C THR A 131 -5.27 -2.29 -3.96
N VAL A 132 -5.44 -1.70 -5.15
CA VAL A 132 -6.69 -1.72 -5.91
C VAL A 132 -6.54 -2.66 -7.10
N PHE A 133 -7.55 -3.46 -7.38
CA PHE A 133 -7.52 -4.42 -8.47
C PHE A 133 -8.90 -4.63 -9.09
N ASP A 134 -8.90 -5.05 -10.35
CA ASP A 134 -10.11 -5.31 -11.12
C ASP A 134 -10.46 -6.82 -11.10
N VAL A 135 -11.75 -7.10 -10.88
CA VAL A 135 -12.38 -8.42 -10.99
C VAL A 135 -13.65 -8.23 -11.82
N ASP A 136 -13.62 -8.65 -13.08
CA ASP A 136 -14.77 -8.59 -13.99
C ASP A 136 -15.46 -7.21 -13.99
N GLU A 137 -14.68 -6.16 -14.27
CA GLU A 137 -15.14 -4.75 -14.29
C GLU A 137 -15.54 -4.18 -12.92
N THR A 138 -15.36 -4.95 -11.84
CA THR A 138 -15.60 -4.53 -10.47
C THR A 138 -14.28 -4.29 -9.75
N TRP A 139 -14.10 -3.09 -9.20
CA TRP A 139 -12.89 -2.74 -8.47
C TRP A 139 -12.99 -3.14 -7.00
N ARG A 140 -11.89 -3.72 -6.49
CA ARG A 140 -11.75 -4.23 -5.13
C ARG A 140 -10.50 -3.65 -4.46
N ILE A 141 -10.46 -3.71 -3.13
CA ILE A 141 -9.36 -3.13 -2.33
C ILE A 141 -8.82 -4.16 -1.34
N PHE A 142 -7.51 -4.37 -1.37
CA PHE A 142 -6.75 -4.84 -0.21
C PHE A 142 -6.17 -3.65 0.54
N SER A 143 -6.29 -3.65 1.87
CA SER A 143 -5.59 -2.71 2.71
C SER A 143 -5.09 -3.38 3.98
N ASN A 144 -3.81 -3.19 4.26
CA ASN A 144 -3.07 -3.98 5.25
C ASN A 144 -3.23 -5.46 4.93
N ASN A 145 -3.81 -6.27 5.82
CA ASN A 145 -4.02 -7.70 5.66
C ASN A 145 -5.50 -8.08 5.38
N LEU A 146 -6.32 -7.13 4.92
CA LEU A 146 -7.76 -7.35 4.75
C LEU A 146 -8.24 -6.99 3.34
N LEU A 147 -9.07 -7.87 2.78
CA LEU A 147 -9.93 -7.58 1.63
C LEU A 147 -11.15 -6.79 2.11
N TYR A 148 -11.41 -5.66 1.46
CA TYR A 148 -12.58 -4.85 1.76
C TYR A 148 -13.83 -5.52 1.18
N ALA A 149 -14.93 -5.47 1.94
CA ALA A 149 -16.20 -6.05 1.51
C ALA A 149 -16.89 -5.21 0.44
N GLN A 150 -16.53 -3.93 0.33
CA GLN A 150 -17.06 -3.00 -0.66
C GLN A 150 -16.56 -3.34 -2.06
N HIS A 151 -17.40 -2.99 -3.03
CA HIS A 151 -17.18 -3.13 -4.45
C HIS A 151 -17.38 -1.75 -5.08
N PHE A 152 -16.62 -1.44 -6.13
CA PHE A 152 -16.63 -0.11 -6.73
C PHE A 152 -16.71 -0.22 -8.25
N ASP A 153 -17.48 0.68 -8.86
CA ASP A 153 -17.72 0.69 -10.32
C ASP A 153 -16.53 1.23 -11.12
N SER A 154 -15.51 1.79 -10.44
CA SER A 154 -14.30 2.30 -11.10
C SER A 154 -13.11 2.33 -10.15
N GLN A 155 -11.90 2.35 -10.73
CA GLN A 155 -10.66 2.53 -9.97
C GLN A 155 -10.69 3.83 -9.14
N GLU A 156 -11.22 4.91 -9.70
CA GLU A 156 -11.27 6.19 -9.00
C GLU A 156 -12.24 6.16 -7.83
N ALA A 157 -13.40 5.52 -7.99
CA ALA A 157 -14.34 5.30 -6.89
C ALA A 157 -13.68 4.46 -5.78
N ALA A 158 -13.01 3.36 -6.12
CA ALA A 158 -12.25 2.56 -5.15
C ALA A 158 -11.21 3.40 -4.40
N ILE A 159 -10.50 4.30 -5.08
CA ILE A 159 -9.48 5.16 -4.47
C ILE A 159 -10.11 6.25 -3.57
N LEU A 160 -11.20 6.88 -3.98
CA LEU A 160 -11.75 8.04 -3.27
C LEU A 160 -12.79 7.67 -2.20
N GLU A 161 -13.40 6.49 -2.31
CA GLU A 161 -14.47 6.00 -1.44
C GLU A 161 -14.02 4.80 -0.59
N ASN A 162 -12.70 4.57 -0.48
CA ASN A 162 -12.08 3.47 0.25
C ASN A 162 -12.40 3.40 1.76
N GLY A 163 -13.09 4.40 2.34
CA GLY A 163 -13.47 4.41 3.77
C GLY A 163 -12.33 4.58 4.79
N PHE A 164 -11.06 4.52 4.38
CA PHE A 164 -9.91 4.81 5.23
C PHE A 164 -9.73 6.31 5.45
N TYR A 165 -9.83 7.09 4.36
CA TYR A 165 -9.92 8.55 4.38
C TYR A 165 -11.23 9.00 3.76
N PRO A 166 -11.92 10.01 4.32
CA PRO A 166 -12.96 10.69 3.56
C PRO A 166 -12.32 11.37 2.35
N LYS A 167 -13.04 11.41 1.22
CA LYS A 167 -12.55 11.95 -0.05
C LYS A 167 -11.95 13.35 0.09
N GLU A 168 -12.58 14.21 0.89
CA GLU A 168 -12.20 15.61 1.12
C GLU A 168 -10.88 15.74 1.90
N ALA A 169 -10.45 14.67 2.57
CA ALA A 169 -9.17 14.63 3.24
C ALA A 169 -8.04 14.20 2.30
N ILE A 170 -8.30 13.55 1.17
CA ILE A 170 -7.26 13.15 0.22
C ILE A 170 -6.90 14.38 -0.63
N ILE A 171 -5.61 14.75 -0.66
CA ILE A 171 -5.13 15.87 -1.49
C ILE A 171 -4.33 15.40 -2.71
N LEU A 172 -3.82 14.17 -2.62
CA LEU A 172 -2.98 13.57 -3.64
C LEU A 172 -3.05 12.07 -3.50
N TYR A 173 -3.07 11.37 -4.64
CA TYR A 173 -2.77 9.95 -4.68
C TYR A 173 -1.82 9.63 -5.83
N GLU A 174 -0.96 8.64 -5.59
CA GLU A 174 -0.01 8.12 -6.56
C GLU A 174 -0.32 6.65 -6.83
N ILE A 175 -0.41 6.31 -8.11
CA ILE A 175 -0.66 4.94 -8.57
C ILE A 175 0.63 4.37 -9.12
N ARG A 176 0.97 3.17 -8.68
CA ARG A 176 2.11 2.38 -9.14
C ARG A 176 1.67 0.98 -9.55
N THR A 177 2.45 0.36 -10.41
CA THR A 177 2.33 -1.08 -10.72
C THR A 177 2.91 -1.94 -9.58
N HIS A 178 2.70 -3.26 -9.66
CA HIS A 178 3.25 -4.25 -8.71
C HIS A 178 4.79 -4.23 -8.58
N ASP A 179 5.51 -3.74 -9.60
CA ASP A 179 6.97 -3.54 -9.58
C ASP A 179 7.35 -2.11 -9.15
N LEU A 180 6.43 -1.39 -8.49
CA LEU A 180 6.59 -0.05 -7.94
C LEU A 180 6.89 1.05 -8.98
N LYS A 181 6.69 0.78 -10.27
CA LYS A 181 6.83 1.82 -11.31
C LYS A 181 5.66 2.80 -11.26
N PRO A 182 5.91 4.12 -11.37
CA PRO A 182 4.84 5.11 -11.36
C PRO A 182 3.98 4.99 -12.62
N VAL A 183 2.67 5.03 -12.43
CA VAL A 183 1.66 5.09 -13.50
C VAL A 183 1.15 6.52 -13.64
N ARG A 184 0.60 7.07 -12.54
CA ARG A 184 0.06 8.43 -12.51
C ARG A 184 0.08 9.01 -11.10
N THR A 185 0.19 10.33 -11.01
CA THR A 185 0.00 11.09 -9.77
C THR A 185 -1.12 12.08 -9.99
N ILE A 186 -2.15 12.05 -9.15
CA ILE A 186 -3.33 12.91 -9.27
C ILE A 186 -3.43 13.77 -8.01
N ARG A 187 -3.69 15.07 -8.21
CA ARG A 187 -4.07 15.99 -7.14
C ARG A 187 -5.59 16.09 -7.11
N VAL A 188 -6.15 16.04 -5.91
CA VAL A 188 -7.60 16.07 -5.65
C VAL A 188 -7.99 17.47 -5.18
#